data_AF-A0A2E6P8C1-F1
#
_entry.id   AF-A0A2E6P8C1-F1
#
_cell.length_a   1.000
_cell.length_b   1.000
_cell.length_c   1.000
_cell.angle_alpha   90.00
_cell.angle_beta   90.00
_cell.angle_gamma   90.00
#
_symmetry.space_group_name_H-M   'P 1'
#
loop_
_entity.id
_entity.type
_entity.pdbx_description
1 polymer ?
#
loop_
_entity_poly.entity_id
_entity_poly.type
_entity_poly.pdbx_seq_one_letter_code
_entity_poly.pdbx_strand_id
1 'polypeptide(L)' 'MVRSKLQHCVECDIYGLGPNCEKCGDIMSPPSPLKYSPEDPQGARRRQRQDAGSDEWVESLPSAGKNAKEEED' A
#
# COMPACT_ATOMS: atom_id res chain seq x y z
N MET A 1 -12.71 -15.04 3.41
CA MET A 1 -12.65 -13.60 3.09
C MET A 1 -13.24 -13.42 1.70
N VAL A 2 -14.37 -12.72 1.55
CA VAL A 2 -14.96 -12.46 0.22
C VAL A 2 -14.04 -11.48 -0.48
N ARG A 3 -13.40 -11.91 -1.57
CA ARG A 3 -12.59 -11.03 -2.42
C ARG A 3 -13.52 -10.18 -3.26
N SER A 4 -13.26 -8.87 -3.35
CA SER A 4 -13.97 -8.01 -4.31
C SER A 4 -13.74 -8.54 -5.72
N LYS A 5 -14.80 -8.53 -6.55
CA LYS A 5 -14.64 -8.87 -7.98
C LYS A 5 -13.86 -7.80 -8.73
N LEU A 6 -14.03 -6.54 -8.32
CA LEU A 6 -13.29 -5.40 -8.86
C LEU A 6 -11.78 -5.55 -8.57
N GLN A 7 -10.98 -5.36 -9.61
CA GLN A 7 -9.52 -5.30 -9.59
C GLN A 7 -9.04 -3.94 -10.11
N HIS A 8 -7.78 -3.63 -9.82
CA HIS A 8 -7.10 -2.38 -10.15
C HIS A 8 -5.67 -2.67 -10.62
N CYS A 9 -5.26 -2.01 -11.69
CA CYS A 9 -3.91 -2.03 -12.20
C CYS A 9 -3.09 -0.90 -11.56
N VAL A 10 -2.00 -1.25 -10.88
CA VAL A 10 -1.13 -0.28 -10.18
C VAL A 10 -0.34 0.60 -11.15
N GLU A 11 -0.08 0.15 -12.37
CA GLU A 11 0.69 0.92 -13.35
C GLU A 11 -0.16 1.89 -14.17
N CYS A 12 -1.39 1.50 -14.50
CA CYS A 12 -2.26 2.26 -15.41
C CYS A 12 -3.41 2.99 -14.71
N ASP A 13 -3.64 2.74 -13.42
CA ASP A 13 -4.79 3.22 -12.63
C ASP A 13 -6.16 2.89 -13.24
N ILE A 14 -6.27 1.71 -13.87
CA ILE A 14 -7.49 1.23 -14.49
C ILE A 14 -8.14 0.16 -13.64
N TYR A 15 -9.46 0.22 -13.58
CA TYR A 15 -10.29 -0.78 -12.93
C TYR A 15 -10.83 -1.78 -13.93
N GLY A 16 -10.86 -3.04 -13.52
CA GLY A 16 -11.36 -4.15 -14.33
C GLY A 16 -11.93 -5.27 -13.47
N LEU A 17 -12.53 -6.26 -14.12
CA LEU A 17 -13.00 -7.49 -13.46
C LEU A 17 -12.12 -8.70 -13.79
N GLY A 18 -11.21 -8.55 -14.74
CA GLY A 18 -10.29 -9.58 -15.20
C GLY A 18 -9.03 -9.69 -14.33
N PRO A 19 -8.26 -10.78 -14.48
CA PRO A 19 -6.99 -10.96 -13.79
C PRO A 19 -5.87 -10.10 -14.38
N ASN A 20 -5.96 -9.70 -15.65
CA ASN A 20 -4.93 -8.97 -16.37
C ASN A 20 -5.47 -7.63 -16.87
N CYS A 21 -4.61 -6.62 -16.90
CA CYS A 21 -4.94 -5.29 -17.41
C CYS A 21 -5.04 -5.28 -18.93
N GLU A 22 -6.10 -4.69 -19.47
CA GLU A 22 -6.31 -4.60 -20.93
C GLU A 22 -5.32 -3.66 -21.63
N LYS A 23 -4.69 -2.73 -20.89
CA LYS A 23 -3.73 -1.77 -21.46
C LYS A 23 -2.27 -2.23 -21.40
N CYS A 24 -1.79 -2.65 -20.23
CA CYS A 24 -0.39 -3.04 -20.03
C CYS A 24 -0.17 -4.56 -19.95
N GLY A 25 -1.22 -5.35 -19.72
CA GLY A 25 -1.12 -6.80 -19.55
C GLY A 25 -0.76 -7.27 -18.13
N ASP A 26 -0.47 -6.37 -17.19
CA ASP A 26 -0.09 -6.74 -15.82
C ASP A 26 -1.22 -7.36 -15.01
N ILE A 27 -0.81 -8.09 -13.97
CA ILE A 27 -1.72 -8.72 -13.01
C ILE A 27 -2.42 -7.63 -12.21
N MET A 28 -3.74 -7.61 -12.26
CA MET A 28 -4.55 -6.69 -11.48
C MET A 28 -4.72 -7.18 -10.03
N SER A 29 -4.81 -6.24 -9.11
CA SER A 29 -4.94 -6.50 -7.67
C SER A 29 -6.23 -5.88 -7.11
N PRO A 30 -6.79 -6.39 -6.00
CA PRO A 30 -7.99 -5.80 -5.43
C PRO A 30 -7.72 -4.36 -4.96
N PRO A 31 -8.56 -3.38 -5.33
CA PRO A 31 -8.32 -1.96 -4.99
C PRO A 31 -8.54 -1.65 -3.51
N SER A 32 -9.34 -2.46 -2.81
CA SER A 32 -9.68 -2.20 -1.43
C SER A 32 -8.56 -2.70 -0.51
N PRO A 33 -8.07 -1.87 0.43
CA PRO A 33 -7.09 -2.31 1.41
C PRO A 33 -7.67 -3.38 2.33
N LEU A 34 -6.78 -4.13 3.00
CA LEU A 34 -7.19 -5.04 4.05
C LEU A 34 -7.87 -4.26 5.20
N LYS A 35 -8.98 -4.78 5.70
CA LYS A 35 -9.68 -4.19 6.84
C LYS A 35 -8.79 -4.21 8.08
N TYR A 36 -8.70 -3.07 8.75
CA TYR A 36 -8.03 -2.95 10.04
C TYR A 36 -8.84 -3.64 11.15
N SER A 37 -8.15 -4.27 12.10
CA SER A 37 -8.72 -4.78 13.34
C SER A 37 -7.83 -4.36 14.51
N PRO A 38 -8.37 -3.80 15.61
CA PRO A 38 -7.58 -3.48 16.80
C PRO A 38 -6.85 -4.70 17.40
N GLU A 39 -7.44 -5.89 17.28
CA GLU A 39 -6.86 -7.12 17.84
C GLU A 39 -5.76 -7.73 16.96
N ASP A 40 -5.72 -7.39 15.66
CA ASP A 40 -4.82 -7.91 14.62
C ASP A 40 -3.84 -9.02 15.05
N PRO A 41 -4.31 -10.28 15.13
CA PRO A 41 -3.50 -11.38 15.66
C PRO A 41 -2.28 -11.71 14.80
N GLN A 42 -2.25 -11.24 13.54
CA GLN A 42 -1.13 -11.42 12.61
C GLN A 42 -0.23 -10.18 12.52
N GLY A 43 -0.49 -9.15 13.33
CA GLY A 43 0.22 -7.87 13.29
C GLY A 43 1.70 -8.00 13.60
N ALA A 44 2.07 -8.80 14.60
CA ALA A 44 3.48 -9.06 14.93
C ALA A 44 4.24 -9.68 13.75
N ARG A 45 3.63 -10.68 13.10
CA ARG A 45 4.19 -11.34 11.90
C ARG A 45 4.29 -10.39 10.71
N ARG A 46 3.31 -9.49 10.52
CA ARG A 46 3.35 -8.48 9.45
C ARG A 46 4.48 -7.49 9.68
N ARG A 47 4.66 -6.99 10.92
CA ARG A 47 5.76 -6.09 11.29
C ARG A 47 7.13 -6.74 11.07
N GLN A 48 7.30 -7.99 11.47
CA GLN A 48 8.55 -8.74 11.23
C GLN A 48 8.88 -8.88 9.74
N ARG A 49 7.87 -9.13 8.88
CA ARG A 49 8.08 -9.24 7.43
C ARG A 49 8.49 -7.93 6.77
N GLN A 50 8.10 -6.80 7.35
CA GLN A 50 8.44 -5.47 6.87
C GLN A 50 9.71 -4.92 7.54
N ASP A 51 10.33 -5.71 8.41
CA ASP A 51 11.42 -5.28 9.30
C ASP A 51 11.10 -3.95 10.02
N ALA A 52 9.83 -3.81 10.43
CA ALA A 52 9.33 -2.56 10.99
C ALA A 52 10.03 -2.26 12.33
N GLY A 53 10.76 -1.15 12.37
CA GLY A 53 11.53 -0.70 13.54
C GLY A 53 13.04 -0.73 13.34
N SER A 54 13.55 -1.22 12.20
CA SER A 54 14.95 -1.02 11.82
C SER A 54 15.25 0.44 11.49
N ASP A 55 16.53 0.83 11.53
CA ASP A 55 16.95 2.21 11.23
C ASP A 55 16.51 2.62 9.82
N GLU A 56 16.66 1.73 8.83
CA GLU A 56 16.21 1.94 7.44
C GLU A 56 14.69 2.17 7.36
N TRP A 57 13.90 1.40 8.13
CA TRP A 57 12.46 1.57 8.18
C TRP A 57 12.07 2.92 8.78
N VAL A 58 12.72 3.33 9.88
CA VAL A 58 12.48 4.63 10.54
C VAL A 58 12.82 5.80 9.61
N GLU A 59 13.93 5.71 8.87
CA GLU A 59 14.34 6.73 7.91
C GLU A 59 13.38 6.86 6.72
N SER A 60 12.73 5.76 6.31
CA SER A 60 11.73 5.78 5.23
C SER A 60 10.40 6.44 5.63
N LEU A 61 10.15 6.65 6.92
CA LEU A 61 8.87 7.19 7.37
C LEU A 61 8.68 8.65 6.93
N PRO A 62 7.47 9.02 6.46
CA PRO A 62 7.15 10.40 6.21
C PRO A 62 7.29 11.22 7.51
N SER A 63 8.20 12.19 7.53
CA SER A 63 8.29 13.14 8.64
C SER A 63 7.13 14.15 8.54
N ALA A 64 6.45 14.43 9.65
CA ALA A 64 5.50 15.53 9.70
C ALA A 64 6.22 16.87 9.48
N GLY A 65 6.11 17.44 8.27
CA GLY A 65 6.53 18.81 7.96
C GLY A 65 7.84 18.98 7.17
N LYS A 66 7.87 18.54 5.90
CA LYS A 66 8.85 19.03 4.89
C LYS A 66 8.20 19.81 3.75
N ASN A 67 7.18 20.60 4.07
CA ASN A 67 6.70 21.75 3.25
C ASN A 67 6.71 23.04 4.09
N ALA A 68 7.56 23.14 5.11
CA ALA A 68 7.61 24.30 6.02
C ALA A 68 9.02 24.93 6.14
N LYS A 69 9.96 24.59 5.25
CA LYS A 69 11.34 25.12 5.26
C LYS A 69 11.90 25.49 3.88
N GLU A 70 11.03 25.74 2.90
CA GLU A 70 11.43 26.28 1.58
C GLU A 70 10.88 27.69 1.30
N GLU A 71 10.32 28.38 2.31
CA GLU A 71 9.98 29.82 2.23
C GLU A 71 10.72 30.59 3.33
N GLU A 72 12.01 30.87 3.12
CA GLU A 72 12.74 31.99 3.73
C GLU A 72 13.87 32.36 2.74
N ASP A 73 13.51 33.10 1.70
CA ASP A 73 14.39 33.99 0.92
C ASP A 73 14.09 35.45 1.32
#